data_AF-A0A929J4D3-F1
#
_entry.id   AF-A0A929J4D3-F1
#
_cell.length_a   1.000
_cell.length_b   1.000
_cell.length_c   1.000
_cell.angle_alpha   90.00
_cell.angle_beta   90.00
_cell.angle_gamma   90.00
#
_symmetry.space_group_name_H-M   'P 1'
#
loop_
_entity.id
_entity.type
_entity.pdbx_description
1 polymer ?
#
loop_
_entity_poly.entity_id
_entity_poly.type
_entity_poly.pdbx_seq_one_letter_code
_entity_poly.pdbx_strand_id
1 'polypeptide(L)' 'MHDLKAIGANVTAQRSRTGLGGKVALQNLRKNYEQFRQNNLLPASYEIIYGHAWKPVLLKEQKQGIKQQFVDFKP' A
#
# COMPACT_ATOMS: atom_id res chain seq x y z
N MET A 1 -11.32 -0.51 5.09
CA MET A 1 -9.88 -0.57 4.78
C MET A 1 -9.45 -1.93 4.21
N HIS A 2 -10.40 -2.73 3.69
CA HIS A 2 -10.07 -3.94 2.94
C HIS A 2 -9.44 -3.58 1.58
N ASP A 3 -9.93 -2.49 0.98
CA ASP A 3 -9.51 -2.02 -0.35
C ASP A 3 -8.01 -1.71 -0.45
N LEU A 4 -7.47 -0.87 0.45
CA LEU A 4 -6.01 -0.60 0.53
C LEU A 4 -5.18 -1.87 0.74
N LYS A 5 -5.73 -2.86 1.46
CA LYS A 5 -5.04 -4.13 1.70
C LYS A 5 -5.13 -5.06 0.49
N ALA A 6 -6.24 -5.00 -0.25
CA ALA A 6 -6.48 -5.78 -1.46
C ALA A 6 -5.53 -5.36 -2.60
N ILE A 7 -5.20 -4.07 -2.69
CA ILE A 7 -4.19 -3.56 -3.64
C ILE A 7 -2.73 -3.80 -3.19
N GLY A 8 -2.52 -4.51 -2.08
CA GLY A 8 -1.18 -4.83 -1.57
C GLY A 8 -0.44 -3.65 -0.92
N ALA A 9 -1.13 -2.56 -0.55
CA ALA A 9 -0.48 -1.44 0.10
C ALA A 9 0.09 -1.86 1.47
N ASN A 10 1.41 -1.72 1.62
CA ASN A 10 2.13 -2.05 2.85
C ASN A 10 3.05 -0.90 3.25
N VAL A 11 3.29 -0.75 4.55
CA VAL A 11 4.23 0.25 5.09
C VAL A 11 5.57 -0.42 5.32
N THR A 12 6.59 -0.04 4.54
CA THR A 12 7.95 -0.61 4.63
C THR A 12 8.86 0.13 5.62
N ALA A 13 8.39 1.24 6.21
CA ALA A 13 9.17 2.04 7.15
C ALA A 13 9.46 1.29 8.46
N GLN A 14 10.76 1.14 8.77
CA GLN A 14 11.30 0.28 9.82
C GLN A 14 10.89 0.65 11.26
N ARG A 15 10.41 1.88 11.48
CA ARG A 15 9.91 2.39 12.78
C ARG A 15 8.44 2.81 12.74
N SER A 16 7.71 2.44 11.69
CA SER A 16 6.28 2.73 11.64
C SER A 16 5.52 1.93 12.69
N ARG A 17 4.39 2.46 13.17
CA ARG A 17 3.39 1.65 13.87
C ARG A 17 3.06 0.44 13.00
N THR A 18 3.07 -0.74 13.62
CA THR A 18 2.70 -1.99 12.98
C THR A 18 1.21 -1.98 12.63
N GLY A 19 0.91 -2.07 11.34
CA GLY A 19 -0.45 -2.06 10.81
C GLY A 19 -1.00 -0.66 10.51
N LEU A 20 -2.04 -0.59 9.68
CA LEU A 20 -2.80 0.63 9.49
C LEU A 20 -3.70 0.83 10.71
N GLY A 21 -3.49 1.91 11.46
CA GLY A 21 -4.07 2.19 12.78
C GLY A 21 -5.45 1.58 13.06
N GLY A 22 -5.62 0.97 14.24
CA GLY A 22 -6.82 0.23 14.61
C GLY A 22 -8.10 1.08 14.68
N LYS A 23 -9.22 0.43 15.01
CA LYS A 23 -10.58 1.01 15.02
C LYS A 23 -10.67 2.41 15.65
N VAL A 24 -10.03 2.60 16.80
CA VAL A 24 -10.04 3.89 17.53
C VAL A 24 -9.32 4.99 16.74
N ALA A 25 -8.17 4.67 16.14
CA ALA A 25 -7.43 5.63 15.31
C ALA A 25 -8.28 6.06 14.09
N LEU A 26 -8.98 5.12 13.46
CA LEU A 26 -9.86 5.42 12.34
C LEU A 26 -11.07 6.27 12.74
N GLN A 27 -11.67 5.99 13.91
CA GLN A 27 -12.78 6.80 14.45
C GLN A 27 -12.34 8.25 14.72
N ASN A 28 -11.17 8.43 15.34
CA ASN A 28 -10.61 9.75 15.61
C ASN A 28 -10.28 10.50 14.32
N LEU A 29 -9.67 9.82 13.35
CA LEU A 29 -9.41 10.38 12.02
C LEU A 29 -10.70 10.87 11.38
N ARG A 30 -11.73 10.01 11.32
CA ARG A 30 -13.02 10.39 10.75
C ARG A 30 -13.62 11.60 11.47
N LYS A 31 -13.70 11.58 12.80
CA LYS A 31 -14.28 12.68 13.60
C LYS A 31 -13.61 14.01 13.29
N ASN A 32 -12.28 14.04 13.22
CA ASN A 32 -11.53 15.26 12.93
C ASN A 32 -11.71 15.75 11.49
N TYR A 33 -11.96 14.83 10.55
CA TYR A 33 -12.17 15.14 9.13
C TYR A 33 -13.61 15.51 8.78
N GLU A 34 -14.60 15.26 9.64
CA GLU A 34 -16.02 15.60 9.37
C GLU A 34 -16.21 17.09 9.02
N GLN A 35 -15.42 17.99 9.63
CA GLN A 35 -15.46 19.43 9.33
C GLN A 35 -15.08 19.78 7.88
N PHE A 36 -14.37 18.89 7.19
CA PHE A 36 -13.94 19.07 5.81
C PHE A 36 -14.82 18.32 4.81
N ARG A 37 -15.95 17.73 5.25
CA ARG A 37 -16.83 16.95 4.37
C ARG A 37 -17.37 17.83 3.24
N GLN A 38 -17.25 17.33 2.02
CA GLN A 38 -17.77 17.97 0.81
C GLN A 38 -18.48 16.92 -0.04
N ASN A 39 -19.65 17.26 -0.59
CA ASN A 39 -20.46 16.34 -1.42
C ASN A 39 -20.69 14.97 -0.75
N ASN A 40 -20.91 14.97 0.57
CA ASN A 40 -21.08 13.78 1.42
C ASN A 40 -19.83 12.87 1.56
N LEU A 41 -18.68 13.26 1.00
CA LEU A 41 -17.42 12.53 1.03
C LEU A 41 -16.40 13.21 1.97
N LEU A 42 -15.52 12.41 2.58
CA LEU A 42 -14.37 12.93 3.30
C LEU A 42 -13.22 13.13 2.31
N PRO A 43 -12.59 14.32 2.27
CA PRO A 43 -11.49 14.57 1.35
C PRO A 43 -10.26 13.76 1.76
N ALA A 44 -9.59 13.18 0.77
CA ALA A 44 -8.33 12.48 0.93
C ALA A 44 -7.42 12.79 -0.27
N SER A 45 -6.17 13.16 0.02
CA SER A 45 -5.13 13.36 -0.99
C SER A 45 -4.07 12.29 -0.79
N TYR A 46 -3.58 11.72 -1.87
CA TYR A 46 -2.50 10.74 -1.87
C TYR A 46 -1.53 11.07 -2.99
N GLU A 47 -0.26 10.74 -2.77
CA GLU A 47 0.80 10.82 -3.77
C GLU A 47 1.21 9.41 -4.16
N ILE A 48 1.29 9.14 -5.46
CA ILE A 48 1.77 7.87 -5.99
C ILE A 48 3.17 8.11 -6.54
N ILE A 49 4.17 7.53 -5.88
CA ILE A 49 5.53 7.51 -6.37
C ILE A 49 5.73 6.17 -7.09
N TYR A 50 5.90 6.22 -8.41
CA TYR A 50 6.17 5.05 -9.22
C TYR A 50 7.67 4.94 -9.53
N GLY A 51 8.27 3.77 -9.31
CA GLY A 51 9.65 3.47 -9.68
C GLY A 51 9.72 2.28 -10.64
N HIS A 52 10.23 2.49 -11.85
CA HIS A 52 10.60 1.39 -12.75
C HIS A 52 12.03 0.93 -12.40
N ALA A 53 12.18 -0.32 -11.95
CA ALA A 53 13.48 -0.94 -11.76
C ALA A 53 13.73 -1.97 -12.87
N TRP A 54 14.93 -1.94 -13.44
CA TRP A 54 15.33 -2.92 -14.45
C TRP A 54 16.12 -4.02 -13.75
N LYS A 55 15.70 -5.28 -13.96
CA LYS A 55 16.48 -6.43 -13.48
C LYS A 55 17.78 -6.48 -14.31
N PRO A 56 18.97 -6.52 -13.68
CA PRO A 56 20.19 -6.74 -14.42
C PRO A 56 20.11 -8.08 -15.14
N VAL A 57 20.61 -8.14 -16.38
CA VAL A 57 20.74 -9.40 -17.13
C VAL A 57 21.72 -10.27 -16.36
N LEU A 58 21.20 -11.28 -15.67
CA LEU A 58 22.03 -12.27 -14.98
C LEU A 58 22.69 -13.15 -16.04
N LEU A 59 24.02 -13.04 -16.17
CA LEU A 59 24.80 -13.99 -16.96
C LEU A 59 24.79 -15.35 -16.26
N LYS A 60 23.85 -16.20 -16.69
CA LYS A 60 23.66 -17.63 -16.41
C LYS A 60 23.44 -18.11 -14.97
N GLU A 61 22.55 -19.09 -14.90
CA GLU A 61 21.89 -19.70 -13.75
C GLU A 61 22.84 -20.39 -12.77
N GLN A 62 22.76 -20.01 -11.49
CA GLN A 62 22.86 -20.98 -10.40
C GLN A 62 21.49 -21.13 -9.77
N LYS A 63 20.88 -22.30 -9.99
CA LYS A 63 19.61 -22.70 -9.39
C LYS A 63 19.72 -22.69 -7.86
N GLN A 64 19.30 -21.60 -7.22
CA GLN A 64 18.90 -21.62 -5.83
C GLN A 64 17.54 -20.91 -5.67
N GLY A 65 16.48 -21.70 -5.82
CA GLY A 65 15.26 -21.63 -5.00
C GLY A 65 14.60 -20.27 -4.77
N ILE A 66 14.61 -19.34 -5.72
CA ILE A 66 13.84 -18.10 -5.55
C ILE A 66 12.37 -18.42 -5.81
N LYS A 67 11.57 -18.51 -4.74
CA LYS A 67 10.10 -18.58 -4.80
C LYS A 67 9.55 -17.28 -5.40
N GLN A 68 9.55 -17.18 -6.73
CA GLN A 68 8.93 -16.07 -7.42
C GLN A 68 7.44 -16.40 -7.62
N GLN A 69 6.57 -15.67 -6.92
CA GLN A 69 5.13 -15.71 -7.19
C GLN A 69 4.79 -14.62 -8.20
N PHE A 70 4.34 -15.03 -9.38
CA PHE A 70 3.75 -14.14 -10.37
C PHE A 70 2.28 -13.91 -9.98
N VAL A 71 1.89 -12.65 -9.86
CA VAL A 71 0.49 -12.26 -9.63
C VAL A 71 -0.02 -11.66 -10.93
N ASP A 72 -0.95 -12.37 -11.57
CA ASP A 72 -1.60 -11.90 -12.79
C ASP A 72 -2.65 -10.83 -12.42
N PHE A 73 -2.45 -9.62 -12.90
CA PHE A 73 -3.46 -8.57 -12.85
C PHE A 73 -4.32 -8.67 -14.09
N LYS A 74 -5.54 -9.18 -13.93
CA LYS A 74 -6.57 -9.08 -14.98
C LYS A 74 -7.13 -7.65 -15.01
N PRO A 75 -7.32 -7.05 -16.20
CA PRO A 75 -7.92 -5.73 -16.35
C PRO A 75 -9.38 -5.71 -15.90
#